data_AF-A0A562J8T0-F1
#
_entry.id   AF-A0A562J8T0-F1
#
_cell.length_a   1.000
_cell.length_b   1.000
_cell.length_c   1.000
_cell.angle_alpha   90.00
_cell.angle_beta   90.00
_cell.angle_gamma   90.00
#
_symmetry.space_group_name_H-M   'P 1'
#
loop_
_entity.id
_entity.type
_entity.pdbx_description
1 polymer ?
#
loop_
_entity_poly.entity_id
_entity_poly.type
_entity_poly.pdbx_seq_one_letter_code
_entity_poly.pdbx_strand_id
1 'polypeptide(L)'
;MQTKQIRLRRIQNLAHDIMVEMNSLEDQKKSESYRSVIDHLSRAIGELSDPSGDYSLDYVEEKVGTAHYKIFKNMKKLTPLRKTQEPTL
;
A
#
# COMPACT_ATOMS: atom_id res chain seq x y z
N MET A 1 -20.56 2.93 -2.46
CA MET A 1 -19.92 1.72 -3.05
C MET A 1 -18.84 2.03 -4.07
N GLN A 2 -19.04 2.96 -5.02
CA GLN A 2 -18.06 3.29 -6.07
C GLN A 2 -16.68 3.70 -5.54
N THR A 3 -16.62 4.58 -4.53
CA THR A 3 -15.34 4.98 -3.90
C THR A 3 -14.59 3.79 -3.33
N LYS A 4 -15.29 2.81 -2.73
CA LYS A 4 -14.68 1.58 -2.17
C LYS A 4 -14.02 0.75 -3.28
N GLN A 5 -14.66 0.64 -4.43
CA GLN A 5 -14.15 -0.12 -5.58
C GLN A 5 -12.92 0.56 -6.21
N ILE A 6 -12.93 1.89 -6.34
CA ILE A 6 -11.78 2.65 -6.84
C ILE A 6 -10.57 2.46 -5.91
N ARG A 7 -10.80 2.52 -4.60
CA ARG A 7 -9.80 2.29 -3.56
C ARG A 7 -9.20 0.89 -3.63
N LEU A 8 -10.04 -0.14 -3.74
CA LEU A 8 -9.61 -1.52 -3.92
C LEU A 8 -8.78 -1.71 -5.20
N ARG A 9 -9.22 -1.14 -6.32
CA ARG A 9 -8.46 -1.19 -7.58
C ARG A 9 -7.09 -0.54 -7.45
N ARG A 10 -6.99 0.56 -6.71
CA ARG A 10 -5.70 1.21 -6.40
C ARG A 10 -4.80 0.29 -5.58
N ILE A 11 -5.32 -0.33 -4.51
CA ILE A 11 -4.56 -1.31 -3.71
C ILE A 11 -4.04 -2.45 -4.60
N GLN A 12 -4.90 -2.99 -5.47
CA GLN A 12 -4.56 -4.09 -6.37
C GLN A 12 -3.44 -3.73 -7.35
N ASN A 13 -3.51 -2.56 -7.97
CA ASN A 13 -2.47 -2.09 -8.89
C ASN A 13 -1.12 -1.94 -8.18
N LEU A 14 -1.09 -1.37 -6.97
CA LEU A 14 0.15 -1.21 -6.22
C LEU A 14 0.76 -2.54 -5.83
N ALA A 15 -0.08 -3.50 -5.41
CA ALA A 15 0.38 -4.84 -5.10
C ALA A 15 0.97 -5.52 -6.34
N HIS A 16 0.38 -5.30 -7.51
CA HIS A 16 0.91 -5.80 -8.78
C HIS A 16 2.29 -5.20 -9.10
N ASP A 17 2.44 -3.88 -9.00
CA ASP A 17 3.72 -3.20 -9.27
C ASP A 17 4.82 -3.67 -8.31
N ILE A 18 4.50 -3.81 -7.02
CA ILE A 18 5.41 -4.39 -6.01
C ILE A 18 5.83 -5.81 -6.41
N MET A 19 4.88 -6.65 -6.82
CA MET A 19 5.16 -8.03 -7.22
C MET A 19 6.08 -8.09 -8.44
N VAL A 20 5.87 -7.24 -9.44
CA VAL A 20 6.72 -7.17 -10.64
C VAL A 20 8.15 -6.77 -10.25
N GLU A 21 8.31 -5.74 -9.42
CA GLU A 21 9.64 -5.22 -9.02
C GLU A 21 10.38 -6.16 -8.05
N MET A 22 9.65 -6.88 -7.19
CA MET A 22 10.24 -7.90 -6.32
C MET A 22 10.70 -9.14 -7.10
N ASN A 23 10.06 -9.47 -8.22
CA ASN A 23 10.40 -10.63 -9.06
C ASN A 23 11.36 -10.30 -10.22
N SER A 24 11.74 -9.04 -10.44
CA SER A 24 12.76 -8.72 -11.45
C SER A 24 14.09 -9.33 -10.99
N LEU A 25 14.62 -10.25 -11.81
CA LEU A 25 15.77 -11.13 -11.52
C LEU A 25 17.12 -10.37 -11.42
N GLU A 26 17.10 -9.05 -11.47
CA GLU A 26 18.28 -8.22 -11.28
C GLU A 26 18.36 -7.74 -9.82
N ASP A 27 19.52 -8.02 -9.23
CA ASP A 27 20.00 -7.58 -7.92
C ASP A 27 19.69 -8.45 -6.70
N GLN A 28 20.60 -9.40 -6.48
CA GLN A 28 21.07 -9.88 -5.17
C GLN A 28 21.47 -8.74 -4.18
N LYS A 29 21.39 -7.48 -4.59
CA LYS A 29 21.68 -6.26 -3.82
C LYS A 29 20.46 -5.60 -3.15
N LYS A 30 19.27 -6.20 -3.22
CA LYS A 30 18.06 -5.65 -2.58
C LYS A 30 18.06 -5.92 -1.05
N SER A 31 19.05 -5.34 -0.35
CA SER A 31 19.23 -5.36 1.11
C SER A 31 18.26 -4.41 1.83
N GLU A 32 17.91 -4.74 3.07
CA GLU A 32 17.05 -4.04 4.07
C GLU A 32 15.69 -3.46 3.62
N SER A 33 15.64 -2.73 2.52
CA SER A 33 14.45 -2.22 1.84
C SER A 33 13.35 -3.27 1.75
N TYR A 34 13.69 -4.46 1.26
CA TYR A 34 12.75 -5.56 1.04
C TYR A 34 12.20 -6.16 2.33
N ARG A 35 12.98 -6.20 3.41
CA ARG A 35 12.47 -6.61 4.73
C ARG A 35 11.36 -5.67 5.19
N SER A 36 11.56 -4.36 5.02
CA SER A 36 10.54 -3.39 5.39
C SER A 36 9.30 -3.45 4.48
N VAL A 37 9.47 -3.72 3.18
CA VAL A 37 8.36 -3.94 2.25
C VAL A 37 7.56 -5.17 2.66
N ILE A 38 8.22 -6.29 2.92
CA ILE A 38 7.60 -7.54 3.35
C ILE A 38 6.83 -7.33 4.65
N ASP A 39 7.40 -6.65 5.65
CA ASP A 39 6.68 -6.32 6.90
C ASP A 39 5.38 -5.56 6.66
N HIS A 40 5.40 -4.52 5.82
CA HIS A 40 4.20 -3.74 5.51
C HIS A 40 3.14 -4.58 4.79
N LEU A 41 3.55 -5.46 3.87
CA LEU A 41 2.63 -6.37 3.17
C LEU A 41 2.06 -7.45 4.10
N SER A 42 2.90 -8.05 4.94
CA SER A 42 2.47 -9.05 5.94
C SER A 42 1.44 -8.45 6.90
N ARG A 43 1.62 -7.21 7.33
CA ARG A 43 0.61 -6.49 8.14
C ARG A 43 -0.68 -6.23 7.38
N ALA A 44 -0.59 -5.83 6.11
CA ALA A 44 -1.78 -5.59 5.29
C ALA A 44 -2.61 -6.86 5.04
N ILE A 45 -1.96 -8.02 4.91
CA ILE A 45 -2.62 -9.31 4.66
C ILE A 45 -3.08 -9.97 5.96
N GLY A 46 -2.23 -9.96 7.00
CA GLY A 46 -2.50 -10.59 8.28
C GLY A 46 -3.53 -9.83 9.13
N GLU A 47 -3.59 -8.51 8.99
CA GLU A 47 -4.52 -7.64 9.72
C GLU A 47 -5.22 -6.71 8.73
N LEU A 48 -6.33 -7.16 8.15
CA LEU A 48 -7.24 -6.28 7.39
C LEU A 48 -7.96 -5.26 8.29
N SER A 49 -7.87 -5.48 9.60
CA SER A 49 -8.35 -4.59 10.64
C SER A 49 -7.31 -3.55 11.03
N ASP A 50 -7.76 -2.34 11.35
CA ASP A 50 -6.89 -1.34 11.98
C ASP A 50 -6.57 -1.71 13.46
N PRO A 51 -5.70 -0.96 14.16
CA PRO A 51 -5.34 -1.25 15.55
C PRO A 51 -6.51 -1.30 16.55
N SER A 52 -7.71 -0.86 16.16
CA SER A 52 -8.93 -0.91 16.98
C SER A 52 -9.72 -2.22 16.76
N GLY A 53 -9.31 -3.05 15.79
CA GLY A 53 -9.97 -4.31 15.44
C GLY A 53 -10.97 -4.22 14.28
N ASP A 54 -11.23 -3.02 13.77
CA ASP A 54 -12.22 -2.79 12.71
C ASP A 54 -11.63 -2.90 11.31
N TYR A 55 -12.36 -3.54 10.39
CA TYR A 55 -11.95 -3.63 8.98
C TYR A 55 -11.74 -2.23 8.39
N SER A 56 -10.53 -1.96 7.89
CA SER A 56 -10.14 -0.63 7.45
C SER A 56 -9.40 -0.64 6.13
N LEU A 57 -10.06 -0.16 5.08
CA LEU A 57 -9.39 0.10 3.81
C LEU A 57 -8.38 1.24 3.90
N ASP A 58 -8.55 2.16 4.84
CA ASP A 58 -7.60 3.24 5.09
C ASP A 58 -6.27 2.66 5.59
N TYR A 59 -6.33 1.66 6.48
CA TYR A 59 -5.17 0.91 6.94
C TYR A 59 -4.49 0.13 5.81
N VAL A 60 -5.25 -0.65 5.04
CA VAL A 60 -4.70 -1.45 3.93
C VAL A 60 -4.07 -0.55 2.86
N GLU A 61 -4.72 0.56 2.47
CA GLU A 61 -4.15 1.53 1.53
C GLU A 61 -2.85 2.14 2.03
N GLU A 62 -2.77 2.46 3.33
CA GLU A 62 -1.55 3.02 3.91
C GLU A 62 -0.39 2.03 3.86
N LYS A 63 -0.62 0.78 4.28
CA LYS A 63 0.43 -0.24 4.33
C LYS A 63 0.94 -0.59 2.95
N VAL A 64 0.04 -0.88 2.00
CA VAL A 64 0.40 -1.20 0.61
C VAL A 64 1.01 0.02 -0.10
N GLY A 65 0.47 1.23 0.13
CA GLY A 65 1.03 2.46 -0.42
C GLY A 65 2.42 2.78 0.12
N THR A 66 2.69 2.47 1.39
CA THR A 66 4.02 2.64 2.00
C THR A 66 5.02 1.62 1.48
N ALA A 67 4.61 0.36 1.30
CA ALA A 67 5.42 -0.68 0.67
C ALA A 67 5.81 -0.27 -0.77
N HIS A 68 4.84 0.17 -1.55
CA HIS A 68 5.06 0.67 -2.91
C HIS A 68 6.05 1.85 -2.92
N TYR A 69 5.83 2.88 -2.10
CA TYR A 69 6.73 4.02 -2.00
C TYR A 69 8.18 3.63 -1.69
N LYS A 70 8.39 2.66 -0.78
CA LYS A 70 9.72 2.19 -0.37
C LYS A 70 10.49 1.49 -1.50
N ILE A 71 9.78 0.79 -2.38
CA ILE A 71 10.36 0.14 -3.56
C ILE A 71 10.72 1.19 -4.61
N PHE A 72 9.78 2.06 -4.97
CA PHE A 72 9.94 2.94 -6.12
C PHE A 72 10.65 4.28 -5.79
N LYS A 73 10.87 4.59 -4.49
CA LYS A 73 11.61 5.71 -3.85
C LYS A 73 11.42 7.16 -4.38
N ASN A 74 10.73 7.37 -5.50
CA ASN A 74 10.59 8.65 -6.21
C ASN A 74 9.12 9.00 -6.53
N MET A 75 8.15 8.22 -6.04
CA MET A 75 6.72 8.49 -6.26
C MET A 75 6.11 9.20 -5.05
N LYS A 76 5.08 10.06 -5.25
CA LYS A 76 4.34 10.63 -4.12
C LYS A 76 3.72 9.51 -3.28
N LYS A 77 3.91 9.56 -1.95
CA LYS A 77 3.20 8.67 -1.02
C LYS A 77 1.69 8.84 -1.26
N LEU A 78 1.00 7.73 -1.41
CA LEU A 78 -0.43 7.74 -1.67
C LEU A 78 -1.18 8.28 -0.46
N THR A 79 -1.97 9.32 -0.69
CA THR A 79 -2.95 9.81 0.28
C THR A 79 -4.26 9.04 0.12
N PRO A 80 -4.94 8.66 1.22
CA PRO A 80 -6.27 8.05 1.15
C PRO A 80 -7.26 8.97 0.45
N LEU A 81 -8.03 8.43 -0.51
CA LEU A 81 -8.91 9.23 -1.37
C LEU A 81 -10.06 9.92 -0.61
N ARG A 82 -10.38 9.47 0.61
CA ARG A 82 -11.35 10.14 1.49
C ARG A 82 -10.89 11.52 1.95
N LYS A 83 -9.58 11.78 2.08
CA LYS A 83 -9.06 13.09 2.54
C LYS A 83 -9.17 14.21 1.49
N THR A 84 -9.60 13.88 0.28
CA THR A 84 -9.69 14.81 -0.86
C THR A 84 -11.10 15.40 -1.04
N GLN A 85 -12.06 15.03 -0.18
CA GLN A 85 -13.45 15.47 -0.28
C GLN A 85 -14.00 15.93 1.07
N GLU A 86 -13.46 17.01 1.63
CA GLU A 86 -14.25 17.93 2.46
C GLU A 86 -13.75 19.36 2.19
N PRO A 87 -14.44 20.16 1.34
CA PRO A 87 -14.45 21.59 1.58
C PRO A 87 -15.31 21.80 2.83
N THR A 88 -14.69 22.30 3.89
CA THR A 88 -15.40 22.82 5.06
C THR A 88 -16.33 23.94 4.57
N LEU A 89 -17.64 23.71 4.64
CA LEU A 89 -18.66 24.75 4.54
C LEU A 89 -18.99 25.22 5.96
#